data_AF-A0A4W5J8L0-F1
#
_entry.id   AF-A0A4W5J8L0-F1
#
_cell.length_a   1.000
_cell.length_b   1.000
_cell.length_c   1.000
_cell.angle_alpha   90.00
_cell.angle_beta   90.00
_cell.angle_gamma   90.00
#
_symmetry.space_group_name_H-M   'P 1'
#
loop_
_entity.id
_entity.type
_entity.pdbx_description
1 polymer ?
#
loop_
_entity_poly.entity_id
_entity_poly.type
_entity_poly.pdbx_seq_one_letter_code
_entity_poly.pdbx_strand_id
1 'polypeptide(L)'
;MDHFYRISFLTLFLTGCLQGSPIDHVQVGIRYLQKEITCVSSVFYTPTDVENSCIDAALACSIKELNTVKEECLDNATNPESMQHQIGMTVKALQDMINNENSTTDTSECIYEDPQFEKSFEDFIQNVLHLTQARTAKISSLPR
;
A
#
# COMPACT_ATOMS: atom_id res chain seq x y z
N MET A 1 -0.49 -50.41 8.10
CA MET A 1 -1.09 -49.15 7.63
C MET A 1 -0.76 -48.05 8.66
N ASP A 2 0.51 -47.73 8.86
CA ASP A 2 0.93 -46.81 9.96
C ASP A 2 1.89 -45.69 9.52
N HIS A 3 2.56 -45.82 8.38
CA HIS A 3 3.52 -44.82 7.92
C HIS A 3 2.91 -43.70 7.05
N PHE A 4 1.77 -43.96 6.41
CA PHE A 4 1.15 -42.99 5.48
C PHE A 4 0.36 -41.88 6.19
N TYR A 5 -0.14 -42.11 7.41
CA TYR A 5 -0.90 -41.10 8.16
C TYR A 5 -0.03 -40.02 8.80
N ARG A 6 1.27 -40.30 9.01
CA ARG A 6 2.19 -39.38 9.69
C ARG A 6 2.71 -38.26 8.78
N ILE A 7 2.75 -38.50 7.46
CA ILE A 7 3.19 -37.52 6.47
C ILE A 7 2.06 -36.52 6.17
N SER A 8 0.80 -36.97 6.18
CA SER A 8 -0.36 -36.12 5.89
C SER A 8 -0.61 -35.04 6.96
N PHE A 9 -0.20 -35.27 8.21
CA PHE A 9 -0.29 -34.26 9.26
C PHE A 9 0.76 -33.15 9.10
N LEU A 10 1.96 -33.47 8.60
CA LEU A 10 3.03 -32.49 8.40
C LEU A 10 2.76 -31.53 7.23
N THR A 11 2.10 -32.00 6.18
CA THR A 11 1.70 -31.13 5.04
C THR A 11 0.54 -30.20 5.37
N LEU A 12 -0.31 -30.52 6.34
CA LEU A 12 -1.46 -29.69 6.72
C LEU A 12 -1.06 -28.51 7.63
N PHE A 13 0.00 -28.67 8.43
CA PHE A 13 0.56 -27.57 9.23
C PHE A 13 1.42 -26.60 8.41
N LEU A 14 2.04 -27.04 7.31
CA LEU A 14 2.85 -26.18 6.45
C LEU A 14 2.01 -25.31 5.49
N THR A 15 0.79 -25.73 5.14
CA THR A 15 -0.12 -24.94 4.30
C THR A 15 -0.93 -23.92 5.09
N GLY A 16 -1.14 -24.13 6.39
CA GLY A 16 -1.92 -23.22 7.25
C GLY A 16 -1.18 -21.94 7.69
N CYS A 17 0.15 -21.92 7.62
CA CYS A 17 0.96 -20.77 8.06
C CYS A 17 1.55 -19.95 6.91
N LEU A 18 1.30 -20.32 5.65
CA LEU A 18 1.80 -19.62 4.46
C LEU A 18 0.78 -18.64 3.84
N GLN A 19 -0.22 -18.19 4.61
CA GLN A 19 -0.88 -16.92 4.29
C GLN A 19 0.09 -15.80 4.69
N GLY A 20 0.98 -15.43 3.76
CA GLY A 20 1.75 -14.20 3.87
C GLY A 20 0.80 -13.04 4.14
N SER A 21 1.14 -12.19 5.12
CA SER A 21 0.25 -11.10 5.47
C SER A 21 0.07 -10.21 4.23
N PRO A 22 -1.17 -9.77 3.89
CA PRO A 22 -1.39 -8.87 2.76
C PRO A 22 -0.51 -7.60 2.84
N ILE A 23 -0.14 -7.20 4.05
CA ILE A 23 0.70 -6.04 4.36
C ILE A 23 2.14 -6.25 3.90
N ASP A 24 2.73 -7.44 4.09
CA ASP A 24 4.09 -7.72 3.64
C ASP A 24 4.22 -7.58 2.12
N HIS A 25 3.18 -7.99 1.39
CA HIS A 25 3.12 -7.84 -0.07
C HIS A 25 3.02 -6.37 -0.51
N VAL A 26 2.25 -5.54 0.19
CA VAL A 26 2.17 -4.09 -0.06
C VAL A 26 3.52 -3.42 0.18
N GLN A 27 4.19 -3.71 1.29
CA GLN A 27 5.48 -3.11 1.60
C GLN A 27 6.57 -3.50 0.59
N VAL A 28 6.61 -4.77 0.18
CA VAL A 28 7.54 -5.23 -0.87
C VAL A 28 7.24 -4.54 -2.19
N GLY A 29 5.97 -4.40 -2.55
CA GLY A 29 5.55 -3.69 -3.75
C GLY A 29 5.98 -2.23 -3.77
N ILE A 30 5.73 -1.50 -2.68
CA ILE A 30 6.10 -0.08 -2.53
C ILE A 30 7.62 0.09 -2.63
N ARG A 31 8.42 -0.75 -1.96
CA ARG A 31 9.89 -0.71 -2.05
C ARG A 31 10.40 -1.01 -3.45
N TYR A 32 9.74 -1.93 -4.17
CA TYR A 32 10.09 -2.23 -5.55
C TYR A 32 9.83 -1.04 -6.48
N LEU A 33 8.70 -0.34 -6.30
CA LEU A 33 8.40 0.89 -7.03
C LEU A 33 9.44 1.99 -6.78
N GLN A 34 9.86 2.17 -5.51
CA GLN A 34 10.89 3.15 -5.16
C GLN A 34 12.21 2.93 -5.90
N LYS A 35 12.58 1.67 -6.15
CA LYS A 35 13.85 1.29 -6.75
C LYS A 35 13.85 1.42 -8.27
N GLU A 36 12.72 1.16 -8.91
CA GLU A 36 12.64 0.97 -10.37
C GLU A 36 12.00 2.15 -11.10
N ILE A 37 11.30 3.05 -10.39
CA ILE A 37 10.68 4.25 -10.97
C ILE A 37 11.53 5.47 -10.60
N THR A 38 11.83 6.29 -11.61
CA THR A 38 12.44 7.62 -11.42
C THR A 38 11.51 8.67 -12.01
N CYS A 39 11.04 9.59 -11.17
CA CYS A 39 10.15 10.67 -11.58
C CYS A 39 10.78 12.01 -11.23
N VAL A 40 11.32 12.71 -12.23
CA VAL A 40 12.24 13.85 -12.02
C VAL A 40 11.50 15.18 -11.84
N SER A 41 10.38 15.38 -12.54
CA SER A 41 9.67 16.66 -12.60
C SER A 41 8.31 16.68 -11.92
N SER A 42 7.77 15.51 -11.57
CA SER A 42 6.44 15.37 -10.99
C SER A 42 6.48 15.52 -9.48
N VAL A 43 5.43 16.13 -8.95
CA VAL A 43 5.16 16.25 -7.52
C VAL A 43 3.85 15.56 -7.21
N PHE A 44 3.75 15.02 -6.01
CA PHE A 44 2.61 14.22 -5.58
C PHE A 44 2.08 14.72 -4.24
N TYR A 45 0.76 14.77 -4.11
CA TYR A 45 0.13 15.14 -2.85
C TYR A 45 0.46 14.10 -1.77
N THR A 46 1.18 14.54 -0.76
CA THR A 46 1.77 13.70 0.28
C THR A 46 1.41 14.26 1.65
N PRO A 47 0.19 13.99 2.15
CA PRO A 47 -0.22 14.49 3.46
C PRO A 47 0.71 13.90 4.54
N THR A 48 1.30 14.79 5.34
CA THR A 48 2.20 14.47 6.46
C THR A 48 1.51 14.77 7.78
N ASP A 49 1.96 14.15 8.88
CA ASP A 49 1.38 14.32 10.22
C ASP A 49 -0.14 14.03 10.28
N VAL A 50 -0.56 12.98 9.57
CA VAL A 50 -1.96 12.58 9.43
C VAL A 50 -2.52 12.03 10.75
N GLU A 51 -3.63 12.62 11.22
CA GLU A 51 -4.36 12.11 12.38
C GLU A 51 -4.93 10.70 12.15
N ASN A 52 -5.10 9.92 13.22
CA ASN A 52 -5.60 8.54 13.13
C ASN A 52 -6.98 8.42 12.44
N SER A 53 -7.82 9.44 12.58
CA SER A 53 -9.12 9.58 11.90
C SER A 53 -8.98 9.79 10.39
N CYS A 54 -7.89 10.39 9.93
CA CYS A 54 -7.63 10.74 8.53
C CYS A 54 -6.80 9.71 7.75
N ILE A 55 -6.25 8.68 8.40
CA ILE A 55 -5.38 7.68 7.75
C ILE A 55 -6.05 7.06 6.51
N ASP A 56 -7.33 6.69 6.61
CA ASP A 56 -8.04 6.04 5.51
C ASP A 56 -8.26 6.99 4.32
N ALA A 57 -8.53 8.28 4.59
CA ALA A 57 -8.62 9.33 3.57
C ALA A 57 -7.25 9.63 2.93
N ALA A 58 -6.18 9.68 3.73
CA ALA A 58 -4.81 9.88 3.24
C ALA A 58 -4.34 8.72 2.35
N LEU A 59 -4.75 7.48 2.65
CA LEU A 59 -4.51 6.34 1.77
C LEU A 59 -5.34 6.38 0.49
N ALA A 60 -6.59 6.86 0.56
CA ALA A 60 -7.40 7.09 -0.63
C ALA A 60 -6.76 8.14 -1.57
N CYS A 61 -6.20 9.21 -1.00
CA CYS A 61 -5.37 10.16 -1.74
C CYS A 61 -4.15 9.47 -2.36
N SER A 62 -3.41 8.67 -1.58
CA SER A 62 -2.25 7.93 -2.08
C SER A 62 -2.59 7.01 -3.25
N ILE A 63 -3.77 6.38 -3.25
CA ILE A 63 -4.27 5.56 -4.38
C ILE A 63 -4.48 6.41 -5.64
N LYS A 64 -5.00 7.63 -5.49
CA LYS A 64 -5.17 8.57 -6.61
C LYS A 64 -3.81 8.97 -7.17
N GLU A 65 -2.89 9.38 -6.31
CA GLU A 65 -1.54 9.81 -6.70
C GLU A 65 -0.70 8.67 -7.32
N LEU A 66 -0.88 7.42 -6.87
CA LEU A 66 -0.26 6.26 -7.53
C LEU A 66 -0.73 6.08 -8.99
N ASN A 67 -1.95 6.52 -9.34
CA ASN A 67 -2.38 6.54 -10.73
C ASN A 67 -1.71 7.69 -11.51
N THR A 68 -1.47 8.83 -10.88
CA THR A 68 -0.66 9.92 -11.46
C THR A 68 0.77 9.43 -11.75
N VAL A 69 1.39 8.68 -10.82
CA VAL A 69 2.71 8.05 -11.04
C VAL A 69 2.70 7.16 -12.30
N LYS A 70 1.63 6.39 -12.50
CA LYS A 70 1.47 5.53 -13.68
C LYS A 70 1.46 6.35 -14.98
N GLU A 71 0.87 7.53 -14.96
CA GLU A 71 0.71 8.39 -16.14
C GLU A 71 1.94 9.26 -16.42
N GLU A 72 2.64 9.71 -15.38
CA GLU A 72 3.72 10.69 -15.53
C GLU A 72 5.13 10.10 -15.43
N CYS A 73 5.30 8.96 -14.76
CA CYS A 73 6.63 8.44 -14.39
C CYS A 73 7.06 7.18 -15.14
N LEU A 74 6.14 6.48 -15.80
CA LEU A 74 6.44 5.15 -16.38
C LEU A 74 7.20 5.20 -17.71
N ASP A 75 7.14 6.31 -18.43
CA ASP A 75 7.81 6.45 -19.74
C ASP A 75 9.34 6.27 -19.64
N ASN A 76 9.92 6.56 -18.48
CA ASN A 76 11.36 6.44 -18.22
C ASN A 76 11.73 5.17 -17.44
N ALA A 77 10.77 4.29 -17.14
CA ALA A 77 11.03 3.09 -16.36
C ALA A 77 11.74 2.00 -17.19
N THR A 78 12.62 1.23 -16.56
CA THR A 78 13.35 0.11 -17.19
C THR A 78 12.40 -0.96 -17.74
N ASN A 79 11.25 -1.18 -17.09
CA ASN A 79 10.22 -2.13 -17.52
C ASN A 79 8.81 -1.56 -17.22
N PRO A 80 8.26 -0.74 -18.13
CA PRO A 80 7.00 -0.02 -17.91
C PRO A 80 5.81 -0.94 -17.64
N GLU A 81 5.70 -2.08 -18.35
CA GLU A 81 4.61 -3.04 -18.16
C GLU A 81 4.64 -3.67 -16.76
N SER A 82 5.83 -4.07 -16.29
CA SER A 82 6.00 -4.64 -14.95
C SER A 82 5.73 -3.60 -13.88
N MET A 83 6.15 -2.35 -14.08
CA MET A 83 5.86 -1.25 -13.16
C MET A 83 4.37 -0.93 -13.11
N GLN A 84 3.71 -0.88 -14.26
CA GLN A 84 2.27 -0.67 -14.34
C GLN A 84 1.51 -1.79 -13.61
N HIS A 85 1.91 -3.05 -13.82
CA HIS A 85 1.34 -4.18 -13.11
C HIS A 85 1.54 -4.05 -11.60
N GLN A 86 2.75 -3.69 -11.16
CA GLN A 86 3.05 -3.52 -9.75
C GLN A 86 2.25 -2.37 -9.11
N ILE A 87 2.13 -1.22 -9.78
CA ILE A 87 1.28 -0.11 -9.31
C ILE A 87 -0.16 -0.60 -9.17
N GLY A 88 -0.68 -1.34 -10.16
CA GLY A 88 -2.01 -1.92 -10.11
C GLY A 88 -2.23 -2.87 -8.93
N MET A 89 -1.26 -3.74 -8.63
CA MET A 89 -1.31 -4.63 -7.46
C MET A 89 -1.28 -3.84 -6.14
N THR A 90 -0.41 -2.84 -6.05
CA THR A 90 -0.30 -1.97 -4.85
C THR A 90 -1.60 -1.20 -4.63
N VAL A 91 -2.16 -0.57 -5.67
CA VAL A 91 -3.44 0.15 -5.61
C VAL A 91 -4.55 -0.77 -5.14
N LYS A 92 -4.67 -1.96 -5.74
CA LYS A 92 -5.70 -2.92 -5.35
C LYS A 92 -5.56 -3.34 -3.88
N ALA A 93 -4.34 -3.62 -3.42
CA ALA A 93 -4.11 -4.02 -2.04
C ALA A 93 -4.42 -2.88 -1.05
N LEU A 94 -4.11 -1.63 -1.39
CA LEU A 94 -4.50 -0.46 -0.59
C LEU A 94 -6.03 -0.26 -0.56
N GLN A 95 -6.72 -0.50 -1.68
CA GLN A 95 -8.19 -0.46 -1.75
C GLN A 95 -8.83 -1.56 -0.91
N ASP A 96 -8.34 -2.80 -1.03
CA ASP A 96 -8.81 -3.94 -0.23
C ASP A 96 -8.59 -3.66 1.27
N MET A 97 -7.45 -3.04 1.60
CA MET A 97 -7.18 -2.53 2.93
C MET A 97 -8.33 -1.62 3.38
N ILE A 98 -8.62 -0.52 2.68
CA ILE A 98 -9.65 0.47 3.03
C ILE A 98 -11.05 -0.16 3.14
N ASN A 99 -11.44 -1.00 2.19
CA ASN A 99 -12.81 -1.49 2.04
C ASN A 99 -13.21 -2.56 3.09
N ASN A 100 -12.26 -3.29 3.65
CA ASN A 100 -12.55 -4.44 4.52
C ASN A 100 -13.21 -4.09 5.87
N GLU A 101 -13.26 -2.82 6.29
CA GLU A 101 -13.67 -2.47 7.67
C GLU A 101 -14.74 -1.36 7.79
N ASN A 102 -15.58 -1.13 6.75
CA ASN A 102 -16.54 0.00 6.74
C ASN A 102 -15.85 1.36 7.03
N SER A 103 -14.58 1.50 6.67
CA SER A 103 -13.82 2.74 6.86
C SER A 103 -14.45 3.85 6.01
N THR A 104 -14.75 4.99 6.63
CA THR A 104 -15.26 6.15 5.89
C THR A 104 -14.06 6.92 5.36
N THR A 105 -13.95 7.01 4.03
CA THR A 105 -12.97 7.88 3.36
C THR A 105 -13.47 9.32 3.23
N ASP A 106 -14.77 9.55 3.48
CA ASP A 106 -15.42 10.85 3.51
C ASP A 106 -15.31 11.49 4.89
N THR A 107 -14.16 12.11 5.13
CA THR A 107 -13.97 13.03 6.25
C THR A 107 -13.75 14.40 5.65
N SER A 108 -14.79 15.24 5.64
CA SER A 108 -14.73 16.63 5.18
C SER A 108 -13.67 17.47 5.92
N GLU A 109 -13.18 16.95 7.05
CA GLU A 109 -12.15 17.54 7.89
C GLU A 109 -10.71 17.16 7.47
N CYS A 110 -10.53 16.13 6.65
CA CYS A 110 -9.20 15.67 6.23
C CYS A 110 -8.84 16.27 4.86
N ILE A 111 -8.03 17.32 4.89
CA ILE A 111 -7.51 17.99 3.68
C ILE A 111 -6.26 17.24 3.21
N TYR A 112 -6.23 16.82 1.94
CA TYR A 112 -5.09 16.10 1.36
C TYR A 112 -4.63 16.65 0.01
N GLU A 113 -5.45 17.42 -0.71
CA GLU A 113 -5.08 18.13 -1.95
C GLU A 113 -4.68 19.59 -1.65
N ASP A 114 -3.71 19.78 -0.75
CA ASP A 114 -3.12 21.10 -0.47
C ASP A 114 -1.77 21.20 -1.17
N PRO A 115 -1.49 22.26 -1.95
CA PRO A 115 -0.17 22.49 -2.57
C PRO A 115 1.00 22.44 -1.57
N GLN A 116 0.77 22.71 -0.29
CA GLN A 116 1.79 22.59 0.77
C GLN A 116 2.22 21.13 1.00
N PHE A 117 1.40 20.17 0.58
CA PHE A 117 1.68 18.73 0.67
C PHE A 117 2.31 18.16 -0.60
N GLU A 118 2.58 18.97 -1.62
CA GLU A 118 3.34 18.51 -2.78
C GLU A 118 4.76 18.11 -2.39
N LYS A 119 5.11 16.86 -2.65
CA LYS A 119 6.45 16.31 -2.39
C LYS A 119 6.99 15.55 -3.59
N SER A 120 8.28 15.22 -3.52
CA SER A 120 8.93 14.39 -4.53
C SER A 120 8.34 12.98 -4.55
N PHE A 121 8.55 12.24 -5.64
CA PHE A 121 8.16 10.83 -5.73
C PHE A 121 8.75 9.98 -4.59
N GLU A 122 10.00 10.24 -4.20
CA GLU A 122 10.67 9.51 -3.13
C GLU A 122 9.96 9.71 -1.78
N ASP A 123 9.68 10.96 -1.43
CA ASP A 123 8.94 11.32 -0.21
C ASP A 123 7.53 10.74 -0.22
N PHE A 124 6.85 10.84 -1.36
CA PHE A 124 5.51 10.29 -1.57
C PHE A 124 5.48 8.79 -1.28
N ILE A 125 6.36 8.01 -1.92
CA ILE A 125 6.41 6.55 -1.76
C ILE A 125 6.76 6.14 -0.32
N GLN A 126 7.64 6.87 0.36
CA GLN A 126 7.89 6.65 1.78
C GLN A 126 6.66 6.94 2.65
N ASN A 127 5.91 7.99 2.32
CA ASN A 127 4.68 8.31 3.04
C ASN A 127 3.61 7.22 2.85
N VAL A 128 3.43 6.68 1.64
CA VAL A 128 2.51 5.55 1.41
C VAL A 128 2.88 4.35 2.29
N LEU A 129 4.18 4.07 2.44
CA LEU A 129 4.68 3.02 3.33
C LEU A 129 4.31 3.30 4.80
N HIS A 130 4.56 4.53 5.27
CA HIS A 130 4.24 4.94 6.63
C HIS A 130 2.75 4.88 6.93
N LEU A 131 1.89 5.35 6.01
CA LEU A 131 0.43 5.30 6.16
C LEU A 131 -0.08 3.85 6.22
N THR A 132 0.48 2.96 5.40
CA THR A 132 0.15 1.53 5.41
C THR A 132 0.49 0.89 6.77
N GLN A 133 1.64 1.24 7.34
CA GLN A 133 2.06 0.78 8.66
C GLN A 133 1.19 1.36 9.78
N ALA A 134 0.92 2.67 9.75
CA ALA A 134 0.07 3.36 10.70
C ALA A 134 -1.35 2.77 10.71
N ARG A 135 -1.90 2.48 9.54
CA ARG A 135 -3.20 1.80 9.41
C ARG A 135 -3.20 0.40 10.01
N THR A 136 -2.15 -0.37 9.78
CA THR A 136 -2.01 -1.72 10.35
C THR A 136 -1.94 -1.66 11.88
N ALA A 137 -1.20 -0.68 12.42
CA ALA A 137 -1.10 -0.45 13.86
C ALA A 137 -2.45 -0.03 14.45
N LYS A 138 -3.19 0.87 13.79
CA LYS A 138 -4.56 1.29 14.15
C LYS A 138 -5.47 0.08 14.29
N ILE A 139 -5.52 -0.80 13.28
CA ILE A 139 -6.33 -2.03 13.29
C ILE A 139 -5.92 -2.96 14.45
N SER A 140 -4.61 -3.14 14.66
CA SER A 140 -4.09 -4.01 15.72
C SER A 140 -4.39 -3.50 17.14
N SER A 141 -4.70 -2.20 17.29
CA SER A 141 -4.99 -1.55 18.57
C SER A 141 -6.48 -1.45 18.92
N LEU A 142 -7.39 -1.77 17.98
CA LEU A 142 -8.82 -1.75 18.22
C LEU A 142 -9.24 -2.95 19.09
N PRO A 143 -10.03 -2.74 20.17
CA PRO A 143 -10.54 -3.84 20.98
C PRO A 143 -11.47 -4.72 20.12
N ARG A 144 -11.16 -6.02 20.09
CA ARG A 144 -11.85 -7.04 19.29
C ARG A 144 -13.17 -7.46 19.94
#